data_AF-A0A660M1J8-F1
#
_entry.id   AF-A0A660M1J8-F1
#
_cell.length_a   1.000
_cell.length_b   1.000
_cell.length_c   1.000
_cell.angle_alpha   90.00
_cell.angle_beta   90.00
_cell.angle_gamma   90.00
#
_symmetry.space_group_name_H-M   'P 1'
#
loop_
_entity.id
_entity.type
_entity.pdbx_description
1 polymer ?
#
loop_
_entity_poly.entity_id
_entity_poly.type
_entity_poly.pdbx_seq_one_letter_code
_entity_poly.pdbx_strand_id
1 'polypeptide(L)'
;MLQRLKNMIKHNRALYSFLLLLISPYRNYLDSRQRRLYESWQCRYEDKPINYKLRRQPLVSIIVPTYNTPTKYLREMVQSVESQSYDNWELIIVDDASPDTGLKQEISAIAKTNAKIKPFFLKANRHIAGATNYGIHKASGEYVALLDHDDVLHPDALLRIVEKINNLPDVKFIYTDEIKLDERGRQYQPFFKPDWNADFLRSVNYITHFAVIQRKLLLELEGEDGNYNGAQDWELFLRITRILQPQQIAHVSQILYYWRVHKNSTAQGLDAKPYVIDAQERALNDDIKSRQVQAQVVRDSIYGAQWRLKYSTPQHLTIKNVLFSESTTVGDVIRDETADIIVFSETMIKDIDNYSDMGDVMRLDIGAVVPSVADENRVIENLTSILDKKIVECIQTLSRRSFTKHIYLTARYNLGAIDLPVLFIERNKLASIDGLTRITSRLLTKALCDKGLKTLYNPYMTAKEEQ
;
A
#
# COMPACT_ATOMS: atom_id res chain seq x y z
N MET A 1 30.97 -7.31 -10.08
CA MET A 1 30.61 -8.74 -10.23
C MET A 1 29.10 -8.98 -10.10
N LEU A 2 28.48 -8.60 -8.97
CA LEU A 2 27.02 -8.69 -8.73
C LEU A 2 26.14 -8.05 -9.82
N GLN A 3 26.50 -6.86 -10.33
CA GLN A 3 25.75 -6.21 -11.42
C GLN A 3 25.79 -7.00 -12.74
N ARG A 4 26.93 -7.62 -13.06
CA ARG A 4 27.08 -8.52 -14.23
C ARG A 4 26.28 -9.80 -14.03
N LEU A 5 26.29 -10.36 -12.82
CA LEU A 5 25.47 -11.51 -12.45
C LEU A 5 23.96 -11.19 -12.56
N LYS A 6 23.55 -10.01 -12.07
CA LYS A 6 22.17 -9.50 -12.14
C LYS A 6 21.70 -9.33 -13.59
N ASN A 7 22.57 -8.81 -14.46
CA ASN A 7 22.31 -8.70 -15.89
C ASN A 7 22.24 -10.07 -16.58
N MET A 8 23.15 -10.99 -16.27
CA MET A 8 23.10 -12.38 -16.77
C MET A 8 21.80 -13.10 -16.37
N ILE A 9 21.41 -12.99 -15.09
CA ILE A 9 20.17 -13.61 -14.57
C ILE A 9 18.94 -12.97 -15.21
N LYS A 10 18.94 -11.65 -15.47
CA LYS A 10 17.81 -10.95 -16.09
C LYS A 10 17.57 -11.37 -17.54
N HIS A 11 18.62 -11.72 -18.28
CA HIS A 11 18.54 -12.03 -19.71
C HIS A 11 18.59 -13.54 -20.01
N ASN A 12 18.92 -14.38 -19.02
CA ASN A 12 18.98 -15.84 -19.19
C ASN A 12 17.86 -16.53 -18.40
N ARG A 13 16.75 -16.85 -19.09
CA ARG A 13 15.58 -17.53 -18.51
C ARG A 13 15.94 -18.89 -17.88
N ALA A 14 16.86 -19.65 -18.46
CA ALA A 14 17.25 -20.96 -17.93
C ALA A 14 18.01 -20.80 -16.60
N LEU A 15 18.93 -19.84 -16.52
CA LEU A 15 19.66 -19.51 -15.29
C LEU A 15 18.72 -18.98 -14.20
N TYR A 16 17.76 -18.14 -14.57
CA TYR A 16 16.72 -17.66 -13.65
C TYR A 16 15.86 -18.80 -13.10
N SER A 17 15.37 -19.71 -13.97
CA SER A 17 14.60 -20.88 -13.56
C SER A 17 15.39 -21.84 -12.68
N PHE A 18 16.68 -22.06 -12.99
CA PHE A 18 17.57 -22.89 -12.19
C PHE A 18 17.82 -22.28 -10.79
N LEU A 19 18.03 -20.97 -10.71
CA LEU A 19 18.15 -20.26 -9.44
C LEU A 19 16.85 -20.31 -8.64
N LEU A 20 15.68 -20.18 -9.27
CA LEU A 20 14.38 -20.35 -8.63
C LEU A 20 14.20 -21.77 -8.04
N LEU A 21 14.68 -22.79 -8.73
CA LEU A 21 14.72 -24.18 -8.25
C LEU A 21 15.64 -24.33 -7.03
N LEU A 22 16.85 -23.75 -7.08
CA LEU A 22 17.81 -23.79 -5.98
C LEU A 22 17.29 -23.10 -4.71
N ILE A 23 16.57 -21.98 -4.84
CA ILE A 23 15.97 -21.28 -3.69
C ILE A 23 14.59 -21.84 -3.30
N SER A 24 14.05 -22.82 -4.03
CA SER A 24 12.71 -23.36 -3.81
C SER A 24 12.50 -23.89 -2.37
N PRO A 25 13.43 -24.69 -1.78
CA PRO A 25 13.29 -25.14 -0.39
C PRO A 25 13.20 -23.98 0.60
N TYR A 26 13.90 -22.89 0.32
CA TYR A 26 13.91 -21.70 1.17
C TYR A 26 12.69 -20.79 0.97
N ARG A 27 12.19 -20.64 -0.27
CA ARG A 27 10.88 -20.02 -0.53
C ARG A 27 9.78 -20.79 0.18
N ASN A 28 9.82 -22.12 0.13
CA ASN A 28 8.89 -22.97 0.86
C ASN A 28 9.01 -22.75 2.37
N TYR A 29 10.21 -22.54 2.92
CA TYR A 29 10.40 -22.20 4.34
C TYR A 29 9.84 -20.82 4.72
N LEU A 30 10.11 -19.78 3.92
CA LEU A 30 9.54 -18.44 4.13
C LEU A 30 8.01 -18.45 4.00
N ASP A 31 7.50 -19.11 2.98
CA ASP A 31 6.07 -19.33 2.79
C ASP A 31 5.50 -20.10 3.98
N SER A 32 6.21 -21.09 4.54
CA SER A 32 5.80 -21.81 5.77
C SER A 32 5.75 -20.89 7.00
N ARG A 33 6.66 -19.92 7.11
CA ARG A 33 6.67 -18.98 8.24
C ARG A 33 5.58 -17.91 8.10
N GLN A 34 5.38 -17.38 6.89
CA GLN A 34 4.24 -16.50 6.59
C GLN A 34 2.92 -17.23 6.75
N ARG A 35 2.87 -18.51 6.38
CA ARG A 35 1.73 -19.39 6.61
C ARG A 35 1.47 -19.59 8.10
N ARG A 36 2.48 -19.80 8.94
CA ARG A 36 2.29 -19.82 10.41
C ARG A 36 1.76 -18.50 10.96
N LEU A 37 2.19 -17.35 10.43
CA LEU A 37 1.62 -16.05 10.80
C LEU A 37 0.14 -15.96 10.40
N TYR A 38 -0.20 -16.40 9.19
CA TYR A 38 -1.57 -16.47 8.71
C TYR A 38 -2.42 -17.46 9.52
N GLU A 39 -1.95 -18.69 9.76
CA GLU A 39 -2.62 -19.70 10.58
C GLU A 39 -2.83 -19.17 12.02
N SER A 40 -1.84 -18.50 12.60
CA SER A 40 -2.00 -17.83 13.90
C SER A 40 -3.00 -16.67 13.87
N TRP A 41 -3.13 -15.99 12.74
CA TRP A 41 -4.15 -14.97 12.52
C TRP A 41 -5.53 -15.64 12.39
N GLN A 42 -5.68 -16.69 11.57
CA GLN A 42 -6.90 -17.47 11.42
C GLN A 42 -7.41 -17.99 12.77
N CYS A 43 -6.56 -18.65 13.56
CA CYS A 43 -6.95 -19.14 14.89
C CYS A 43 -7.41 -18.03 15.85
N ARG A 44 -7.01 -16.77 15.63
CA ARG A 44 -7.46 -15.63 16.46
C ARG A 44 -8.81 -15.06 16.02
N TYR A 45 -9.20 -15.24 14.75
CA TYR A 45 -10.30 -14.51 14.13
C TYR A 45 -11.41 -15.37 13.52
N GLU A 46 -11.18 -16.64 13.17
CA GLU A 46 -12.19 -17.54 12.55
C GLU A 46 -13.15 -18.20 13.56
N ASP A 47 -12.78 -18.36 14.84
CA ASP A 47 -13.54 -19.21 15.79
C ASP A 47 -14.55 -18.48 16.70
N LYS A 48 -14.87 -17.20 16.45
CA LYS A 48 -15.79 -16.45 17.33
C LYS A 48 -17.19 -16.33 16.71
N PRO A 49 -18.21 -17.06 17.20
CA PRO A 49 -19.58 -16.86 16.76
C PRO A 49 -19.99 -15.41 17.05
N ILE A 50 -20.53 -14.76 16.02
CA ILE A 50 -20.89 -13.35 16.06
C ILE A 50 -22.26 -13.25 16.70
N ASN A 51 -22.27 -12.97 18.01
CA ASN A 51 -23.47 -13.03 18.84
C ASN A 51 -23.98 -11.63 19.26
N TYR A 52 -23.69 -10.61 18.44
CA TYR A 52 -24.08 -9.23 18.72
C TYR A 52 -24.80 -8.58 17.55
N LYS A 53 -25.69 -7.64 17.86
CA LYS A 53 -26.50 -6.93 16.88
C LYS A 53 -25.80 -5.65 16.43
N LEU A 54 -25.59 -5.50 15.12
CA LEU A 54 -25.08 -4.26 14.51
C LEU A 54 -26.14 -3.15 14.62
N ARG A 55 -25.71 -1.93 14.98
CA ARG A 55 -26.60 -0.75 15.10
C ARG A 55 -27.02 -0.24 13.72
N ARG A 56 -26.07 -0.15 12.79
CA ARG A 56 -26.27 0.17 11.38
C ARG A 56 -26.04 -1.09 10.54
N GLN A 57 -26.93 -1.32 9.60
CA GLN A 57 -26.84 -2.42 8.63
C GLN A 57 -27.00 -1.84 7.22
N PRO A 58 -26.02 -1.05 6.72
CA PRO A 58 -26.11 -0.45 5.39
C PRO A 58 -26.10 -1.52 4.31
N LEU A 59 -26.87 -1.31 3.23
CA LEU A 59 -26.74 -2.15 2.04
C LEU A 59 -25.35 -1.93 1.42
N VAL A 60 -24.62 -3.01 1.16
CA VAL A 60 -23.34 -2.97 0.43
C VAL A 60 -23.54 -3.49 -0.99
N SER A 61 -23.26 -2.65 -1.99
CA SER A 61 -23.29 -3.03 -3.40
C SER A 61 -21.93 -3.53 -3.84
N ILE A 62 -21.82 -4.80 -4.21
CA ILE A 62 -20.59 -5.40 -4.70
C ILE A 62 -20.59 -5.27 -6.23
N ILE A 63 -19.63 -4.55 -6.78
CA ILE A 63 -19.52 -4.30 -8.22
C ILE A 63 -18.45 -5.22 -8.80
N VAL A 64 -18.85 -6.00 -9.81
CA VAL A 64 -17.97 -6.95 -10.50
C VAL A 64 -18.02 -6.68 -12.00
N PRO A 65 -17.03 -5.96 -12.57
CA PRO A 65 -16.85 -5.88 -14.01
C PRO A 65 -16.32 -7.22 -14.54
N THR A 66 -16.95 -7.79 -15.57
CA THR A 66 -16.54 -9.08 -16.16
C THR A 66 -16.25 -8.93 -17.65
N TYR A 67 -15.16 -9.55 -18.12
CA TYR A 67 -14.86 -9.65 -19.55
C TYR A 67 -14.12 -10.95 -19.86
N ASN A 68 -14.74 -11.86 -20.63
CA ASN A 68 -14.20 -13.19 -20.93
C ASN A 68 -13.78 -13.98 -19.67
N THR A 69 -14.53 -13.81 -18.58
CA THR A 69 -14.30 -14.49 -17.30
C THR A 69 -14.52 -16.00 -17.44
N PRO A 70 -13.57 -16.85 -17.04
CA PRO A 70 -13.80 -18.29 -17.00
C PRO A 70 -14.95 -18.65 -16.05
N THR A 71 -15.90 -19.47 -16.51
CA THR A 71 -17.09 -19.90 -15.76
C THR A 71 -16.76 -20.43 -14.37
N LYS A 72 -15.66 -21.18 -14.23
CA LYS A 72 -15.19 -21.69 -12.92
C LYS A 72 -14.94 -20.55 -11.94
N TYR A 73 -14.22 -19.51 -12.36
CA TYR A 73 -13.86 -18.40 -11.49
C TYR A 73 -15.06 -17.52 -11.17
N LEU A 74 -15.94 -17.28 -12.15
CA LEU A 74 -17.22 -16.59 -11.91
C LEU A 74 -18.03 -17.30 -10.81
N ARG A 75 -18.19 -18.63 -10.89
CA ARG A 75 -18.94 -19.40 -9.90
C ARG A 75 -18.31 -19.36 -8.51
N GLU A 76 -16.99 -19.52 -8.43
CA GLU A 76 -16.25 -19.42 -7.15
C GLU A 76 -16.40 -18.03 -6.52
N MET A 77 -16.32 -16.96 -7.33
CA MET A 77 -16.53 -15.58 -6.89
C MET A 77 -17.96 -15.37 -6.38
N VAL A 78 -18.98 -15.77 -7.15
CA VAL A 78 -20.39 -15.66 -6.74
C VAL A 78 -20.64 -16.42 -5.44
N GLN A 79 -20.15 -17.66 -5.34
CA GLN A 79 -20.30 -18.47 -4.13
C GLN A 79 -19.68 -17.78 -2.90
N SER A 80 -18.55 -17.09 -3.07
CA SER A 80 -17.90 -16.33 -1.99
C SER A 80 -18.73 -15.15 -1.49
N VAL A 81 -19.53 -14.55 -2.37
CA VAL A 81 -20.46 -13.46 -2.04
C VAL A 81 -21.73 -14.02 -1.40
N GLU A 82 -22.28 -15.11 -1.94
CA GLU A 82 -23.48 -15.75 -1.39
C GLU A 82 -23.27 -16.35 0.00
N SER A 83 -22.03 -16.73 0.32
CA SER A 83 -21.64 -17.27 1.64
C SER A 83 -21.25 -16.21 2.67
N GLN A 84 -21.44 -14.92 2.37
CA GLN A 84 -21.13 -13.86 3.33
C GLN A 84 -22.00 -13.97 4.60
N SER A 85 -21.37 -13.84 5.77
CA SER A 85 -22.06 -13.86 7.07
C SER A 85 -22.90 -12.60 7.34
N TYR A 86 -22.65 -11.53 6.59
CA TYR A 86 -23.52 -10.36 6.52
C TYR A 86 -24.45 -10.48 5.32
N ASP A 87 -25.77 -10.35 5.53
CA ASP A 87 -26.77 -10.65 4.51
C ASP A 87 -27.28 -9.42 3.71
N ASN A 88 -27.07 -8.19 4.19
CA ASN A 88 -27.59 -7.00 3.52
C ASN A 88 -26.66 -6.49 2.40
N TRP A 89 -26.60 -7.25 1.31
CA TRP A 89 -25.80 -6.95 0.12
C TRP A 89 -26.59 -7.12 -1.17
N GLU A 90 -26.06 -6.53 -2.24
CA GLU A 90 -26.43 -6.85 -3.63
C GLU A 90 -25.16 -7.07 -4.44
N LEU A 91 -25.23 -7.93 -5.46
CA LEU A 91 -24.12 -8.23 -6.36
C LEU A 91 -24.46 -7.74 -7.76
N ILE A 92 -23.71 -6.77 -8.26
CA ILE A 92 -23.93 -6.17 -9.58
C ILE A 92 -22.82 -6.68 -10.50
N ILE A 93 -23.20 -7.56 -11.42
CA ILE A 93 -22.29 -8.15 -12.40
C ILE A 93 -22.48 -7.40 -13.72
N VAL A 94 -21.43 -6.74 -14.19
CA VAL A 94 -21.44 -5.96 -15.43
C VAL A 94 -20.57 -6.65 -16.47
N ASP A 95 -21.20 -7.33 -17.43
CA ASP A 95 -20.51 -7.89 -18.58
C ASP A 95 -20.13 -6.80 -19.58
N ASP A 96 -18.83 -6.60 -19.77
CA ASP A 96 -18.25 -5.58 -20.62
C ASP A 96 -18.20 -6.00 -22.10
N ALA A 97 -19.36 -6.46 -22.59
CA ALA A 97 -19.57 -6.96 -23.94
C ALA A 97 -18.68 -8.15 -24.30
N SER A 98 -18.63 -9.18 -23.45
CA SER A 98 -17.86 -10.39 -23.75
C SER A 98 -18.34 -11.04 -25.06
N PRO A 99 -17.42 -11.45 -25.95
CA PRO A 99 -17.77 -12.20 -27.16
C PRO A 99 -18.34 -13.59 -26.84
N ASP A 100 -17.92 -14.19 -25.72
CA ASP A 100 -18.45 -15.48 -25.27
C ASP A 100 -19.92 -15.36 -24.83
N THR A 101 -20.82 -16.01 -25.57
CA THR A 101 -22.25 -16.08 -25.22
C THR A 101 -22.52 -17.00 -24.03
N GLY A 102 -21.64 -17.98 -23.78
CA GLY A 102 -21.74 -18.89 -22.65
C GLY A 102 -21.62 -18.17 -21.31
N LEU A 103 -20.68 -17.23 -21.19
CA LEU A 103 -20.57 -16.37 -20.01
C LEU A 103 -21.86 -15.59 -19.72
N LYS A 104 -22.49 -14.99 -20.74
CA LYS A 104 -23.74 -14.24 -20.56
C LYS A 104 -24.90 -15.12 -20.12
N GLN A 105 -24.98 -16.33 -20.66
CA GLN A 105 -25.97 -17.33 -20.25
C GLN A 105 -25.76 -17.76 -18.81
N GLU A 106 -24.50 -17.99 -18.40
CA GLU A 106 -24.15 -18.35 -17.03
C GLU A 106 -24.56 -17.25 -16.04
N ILE A 107 -24.15 -16.00 -16.30
CA ILE A 107 -24.52 -14.84 -15.46
C ILE A 107 -26.04 -14.73 -15.33
N SER A 108 -26.77 -14.92 -16.44
CA SER A 108 -28.24 -14.89 -16.44
C SER A 108 -28.85 -16.05 -15.65
N ALA A 109 -28.24 -17.23 -15.66
CA ALA A 109 -28.69 -18.39 -14.91
C ALA A 109 -28.52 -18.17 -13.40
N ILE A 110 -27.34 -17.67 -12.99
CA ILE A 110 -27.04 -17.32 -11.60
C ILE A 110 -28.01 -16.24 -11.08
N ALA A 111 -28.27 -15.20 -11.86
CA ALA A 111 -29.20 -14.14 -11.45
C ALA A 111 -30.65 -14.62 -11.27
N LYS A 112 -31.06 -15.73 -11.91
CA LYS A 112 -32.38 -16.31 -11.71
C LYS A 112 -32.50 -17.08 -10.39
N THR A 113 -31.39 -17.56 -9.82
CA THR A 113 -31.41 -18.32 -8.56
C THR A 113 -31.34 -17.43 -7.33
N ASN A 114 -30.83 -16.20 -7.47
CA ASN A 114 -30.70 -15.27 -6.36
C ASN A 114 -31.03 -13.83 -6.77
N ALA A 115 -32.12 -13.28 -6.22
CA ALA A 115 -32.61 -11.94 -6.54
C ALA A 115 -31.68 -10.80 -6.11
N LYS A 116 -30.70 -11.07 -5.23
CA LYS A 116 -29.66 -10.09 -4.86
C LYS A 116 -28.62 -9.90 -5.97
N ILE A 117 -28.57 -10.81 -6.95
CA ILE A 117 -27.63 -10.78 -8.06
C ILE A 117 -28.28 -10.09 -9.27
N LYS A 118 -27.70 -8.98 -9.70
CA LYS A 118 -28.21 -8.10 -10.75
C LYS A 118 -27.27 -8.10 -11.95
N PRO A 119 -27.65 -8.75 -13.06
CA PRO A 119 -26.82 -8.84 -14.25
C PRO A 119 -27.06 -7.65 -15.18
N PHE A 120 -25.99 -7.10 -15.73
CA PHE A 120 -26.04 -6.06 -16.76
C PHE A 120 -25.09 -6.42 -17.91
N PHE A 121 -25.57 -6.27 -19.14
CA PHE A 121 -24.82 -6.61 -20.35
C PHE A 121 -24.60 -5.35 -21.19
N LEU A 122 -23.35 -4.92 -21.32
CA LEU A 122 -23.00 -3.75 -22.12
C LEU A 122 -23.04 -4.09 -23.62
N LYS A 123 -23.45 -3.11 -24.43
CA LYS A 123 -23.52 -3.25 -25.89
C LYS A 123 -22.15 -3.18 -26.59
N ALA A 124 -21.18 -2.57 -25.92
CA ALA A 124 -19.82 -2.39 -26.41
C ALA A 124 -18.85 -2.42 -25.23
N ASN A 125 -17.62 -2.87 -25.47
CA ASN A 125 -16.57 -2.90 -24.47
C ASN A 125 -16.17 -1.46 -24.10
N ARG A 126 -16.25 -1.14 -22.81
CA ARG A 126 -15.90 0.16 -22.21
C ARG A 126 -14.68 0.06 -21.29
N HIS A 127 -14.01 -1.09 -21.31
CA HIS A 127 -12.95 -1.46 -20.40
C HIS A 127 -13.40 -1.48 -18.93
N ILE A 128 -12.47 -1.83 -18.05
CA ILE A 128 -12.74 -2.02 -16.63
C ILE A 128 -13.36 -0.76 -16.00
N ALA A 129 -12.79 0.43 -16.23
CA ALA A 129 -13.32 1.68 -15.67
C ALA A 129 -14.78 1.93 -16.08
N GLY A 130 -15.10 1.78 -17.37
CA GLY A 130 -16.45 2.00 -17.87
C GLY A 130 -17.47 0.99 -17.34
N ALA A 131 -17.07 -0.27 -17.18
CA ALA A 131 -17.91 -1.32 -16.60
C ALA A 131 -18.12 -1.11 -15.09
N THR A 132 -17.06 -0.78 -14.33
CA THR A 132 -17.13 -0.43 -12.91
C THR A 132 -18.07 0.74 -12.69
N ASN A 133 -17.91 1.84 -13.44
CA ASN A 133 -18.74 3.03 -13.32
C ASN A 133 -20.22 2.77 -13.63
N TYR A 134 -20.49 1.95 -14.65
CA TYR A 134 -21.85 1.51 -14.93
C TYR A 134 -22.45 0.80 -13.71
N GLY A 135 -21.68 -0.09 -13.08
CA GLY A 135 -22.08 -0.77 -11.84
C GLY A 135 -22.35 0.19 -10.69
N ILE A 136 -21.46 1.17 -10.45
CA ILE A 136 -21.64 2.21 -9.41
C ILE A 136 -22.95 2.99 -9.62
N HIS A 137 -23.29 3.35 -10.85
CA HIS A 137 -24.56 4.02 -11.15
C HIS A 137 -25.78 3.13 -10.89
N LYS A 138 -25.67 1.80 -11.07
CA LYS A 138 -26.74 0.83 -10.80
C LYS A 138 -26.84 0.41 -9.33
N ALA A 139 -25.79 0.64 -8.54
CA ALA A 139 -25.78 0.38 -7.11
C ALA A 139 -26.90 1.15 -6.38
N SER A 140 -27.50 0.48 -5.40
CA SER A 140 -28.49 1.01 -4.47
C SER A 140 -27.96 1.09 -3.03
N GLY A 141 -26.79 0.48 -2.77
CA GLY A 141 -26.14 0.45 -1.47
C GLY A 141 -25.55 1.79 -1.04
N GLU A 142 -25.42 1.97 0.27
CA GLU A 142 -24.74 3.13 0.86
C GLU A 142 -23.24 3.07 0.59
N TYR A 143 -22.68 1.86 0.56
CA TYR A 143 -21.29 1.57 0.26
C TYR A 143 -21.19 0.68 -0.98
N VAL A 144 -20.14 0.90 -1.76
CA VAL A 144 -19.75 0.12 -2.92
C VAL A 144 -18.47 -0.64 -2.58
N ALA A 145 -18.49 -1.95 -2.78
CA ALA A 145 -17.34 -2.84 -2.67
C ALA A 145 -16.84 -3.21 -4.07
N LEU A 146 -15.55 -3.02 -4.33
CA LEU A 146 -14.91 -3.40 -5.60
C LEU A 146 -14.40 -4.84 -5.50
N LEU A 147 -14.82 -5.71 -6.42
CA LEU A 147 -14.43 -7.12 -6.45
C LEU A 147 -14.11 -7.56 -7.87
N ASP A 148 -12.93 -8.15 -8.07
CA ASP A 148 -12.52 -8.69 -9.36
C ASP A 148 -13.27 -10.01 -9.64
N HIS A 149 -13.60 -10.23 -10.92
CA HIS A 149 -14.47 -11.33 -11.36
C HIS A 149 -13.90 -12.74 -11.13
N ASP A 150 -12.61 -12.84 -10.84
CA ASP A 150 -11.87 -14.07 -10.63
C ASP A 150 -11.31 -14.23 -9.21
N ASP A 151 -11.61 -13.30 -8.33
CA ASP A 151 -11.19 -13.30 -6.93
C ASP A 151 -12.29 -13.80 -5.99
N VAL A 152 -11.93 -14.03 -4.73
CA VAL A 152 -12.81 -14.63 -3.72
C VAL A 152 -12.74 -13.80 -2.44
N LEU A 153 -13.89 -13.58 -1.81
CA LEU A 153 -13.96 -12.93 -0.50
C LEU A 153 -13.88 -13.93 0.64
N HIS A 154 -13.31 -13.50 1.75
CA HIS A 154 -13.44 -14.22 3.03
C HIS A 154 -14.92 -14.22 3.48
N PRO A 155 -15.47 -15.28 4.09
CA PRO A 155 -16.89 -15.34 4.48
C PRO A 155 -17.38 -14.19 5.38
N ASP A 156 -16.50 -13.62 6.20
CA ASP A 156 -16.81 -12.47 7.06
C ASP A 156 -16.46 -11.09 6.45
N ALA A 157 -16.01 -11.02 5.19
CA ALA A 157 -15.48 -9.77 4.61
C ALA A 157 -16.43 -8.58 4.79
N LEU A 158 -17.70 -8.73 4.37
CA LEU A 158 -18.69 -7.66 4.49
C LEU A 158 -19.06 -7.35 5.94
N LEU A 159 -19.09 -8.36 6.80
CA LEU A 159 -19.41 -8.19 8.22
C LEU A 159 -18.36 -7.34 8.93
N ARG A 160 -17.07 -7.61 8.70
CA ARG A 160 -15.96 -6.83 9.26
C ARG A 160 -15.93 -5.40 8.75
N ILE A 161 -16.28 -5.18 7.48
CA ILE A 161 -16.47 -3.85 6.92
C ILE A 161 -17.60 -3.10 7.65
N VAL A 162 -18.75 -3.74 7.86
CA VAL A 162 -19.90 -3.12 8.54
C VAL A 162 -19.64 -2.88 10.02
N GLU A 163 -18.90 -3.75 10.70
CA GLU A 163 -18.38 -3.51 12.06
C GLU A 163 -17.54 -2.23 12.09
N LYS A 164 -16.65 -2.04 11.11
CA LYS A 164 -15.84 -0.82 11.00
C LYS A 164 -16.71 0.42 10.79
N ILE A 165 -17.74 0.35 9.94
CA ILE A 165 -18.72 1.44 9.72
C ILE A 165 -19.48 1.79 11.00
N ASN A 166 -19.86 0.78 11.80
CA ASN A 166 -20.54 1.01 13.08
C ASN A 166 -19.64 1.70 14.10
N ASN A 167 -18.35 1.36 14.11
CA ASN A 167 -17.36 1.91 15.03
C ASN A 167 -16.86 3.30 14.61
N LEU A 168 -16.89 3.61 13.32
CA LEU A 168 -16.45 4.88 12.74
C LEU A 168 -17.56 5.45 11.84
N PRO A 169 -18.58 6.15 12.40
CA PRO A 169 -19.75 6.58 11.64
C PRO A 169 -19.46 7.47 10.41
N ASP A 170 -18.35 8.22 10.43
CA ASP A 170 -17.92 9.12 9.36
C ASP A 170 -16.97 8.46 8.33
N VAL A 171 -16.74 7.15 8.43
CA VAL A 171 -15.86 6.43 7.51
C VAL A 171 -16.44 6.40 6.10
N LYS A 172 -15.61 6.74 5.11
CA LYS A 172 -16.01 6.84 3.70
C LYS A 172 -15.20 5.95 2.78
N PHE A 173 -14.01 5.54 3.21
CA PHE A 173 -13.14 4.66 2.44
C PHE A 173 -12.52 3.62 3.37
N ILE A 174 -12.75 2.35 3.08
CA ILE A 174 -12.28 1.23 3.88
C ILE A 174 -11.47 0.30 2.98
N TYR A 175 -10.37 -0.23 3.49
CA TYR A 175 -9.63 -1.30 2.84
C TYR A 175 -9.19 -2.39 3.83
N THR A 176 -8.80 -3.54 3.30
CA THR A 176 -8.45 -4.74 4.09
C THR A 176 -7.11 -5.33 3.68
N ASP A 177 -6.56 -6.20 4.51
CA ASP A 177 -5.46 -7.06 4.11
C ASP A 177 -5.92 -8.09 3.07
N GLU A 178 -4.96 -8.67 2.36
CA GLU A 178 -5.19 -9.65 1.31
C GLU A 178 -4.17 -10.79 1.36
N ILE A 179 -4.47 -11.88 0.67
CA ILE A 179 -3.53 -12.99 0.45
C ILE A 179 -3.68 -13.50 -0.97
N LYS A 180 -2.61 -14.05 -1.54
CA LYS A 180 -2.69 -14.63 -2.89
C LYS A 180 -3.23 -16.04 -2.84
N LEU A 181 -4.00 -16.39 -3.86
CA LEU A 181 -4.61 -17.69 -4.09
C LEU A 181 -4.11 -18.25 -5.43
N ASP A 182 -3.47 -19.43 -5.45
CA ASP A 182 -3.07 -20.05 -6.72
C ASP A 182 -4.21 -20.83 -7.40
N GLU A 183 -3.98 -21.32 -8.61
CA GLU A 183 -4.98 -22.08 -9.40
C GLU A 183 -5.45 -23.38 -8.72
N ARG A 184 -4.74 -23.87 -7.68
CA ARG A 184 -5.10 -25.05 -6.89
C ARG A 184 -5.82 -24.69 -5.60
N GLY A 185 -6.10 -23.41 -5.35
CA GLY A 185 -6.73 -22.92 -4.14
C GLY A 185 -5.77 -22.81 -2.95
N ARG A 186 -4.45 -22.90 -3.16
CA ARG A 186 -3.48 -22.71 -2.09
C ARG A 186 -3.23 -21.22 -1.86
N GLN A 187 -3.33 -20.82 -0.60
CA GLN A 187 -3.05 -19.47 -0.14
C GLN A 187 -1.54 -19.28 0.14
N TYR A 188 -0.98 -18.13 -0.24
CA TYR A 188 0.43 -17.79 -0.02
C TYR A 188 0.66 -16.28 -0.07
N GLN A 189 1.82 -15.80 0.44
CA GLN A 189 2.20 -14.38 0.43
C GLN A 189 1.11 -13.45 0.99
N PRO A 190 0.73 -13.57 2.28
CA PRO A 190 -0.16 -12.60 2.90
C PRO A 190 0.44 -11.20 2.81
N PHE A 191 -0.41 -10.22 2.51
CA PHE A 191 -0.07 -8.82 2.52
C PHE A 191 -0.85 -8.09 3.60
N PHE A 192 -0.21 -7.99 4.77
CA PHE A 192 -0.66 -7.14 5.86
C PHE A 192 -0.29 -5.68 5.55
N LYS A 193 -1.30 -4.89 5.21
CA LYS A 193 -1.16 -3.49 4.83
C LYS A 193 -0.99 -2.62 6.08
N PRO A 194 -0.31 -1.47 5.97
CA PRO A 194 -0.32 -0.50 7.05
C PRO A 194 -1.69 0.18 7.15
N ASP A 195 -1.91 0.85 8.26
CA ASP A 195 -2.94 1.88 8.35
C ASP A 195 -2.64 3.04 7.36
N TRP A 196 -3.64 3.91 7.17
CA TRP A 196 -3.63 4.91 6.11
C TRP A 196 -2.35 5.73 6.07
N ASN A 197 -1.63 5.63 4.94
CA ASN A 197 -0.40 6.34 4.67
C ASN A 197 -0.41 6.94 3.25
N ALA A 198 -0.53 8.26 3.17
CA ALA A 198 -0.58 8.99 1.90
C ALA A 198 0.74 8.92 1.11
N ASP A 199 1.88 8.95 1.80
CA ASP A 199 3.20 8.83 1.15
C ASP A 199 3.38 7.44 0.55
N PHE A 200 2.95 6.40 1.27
CA PHE A 200 3.04 5.06 0.76
C PHE A 200 2.11 4.82 -0.43
N LEU A 201 0.89 5.40 -0.40
CA LEU A 201 -0.03 5.35 -1.55
C LEU A 201 0.58 6.05 -2.77
N ARG A 202 1.32 7.15 -2.58
CA ARG A 202 2.00 7.87 -3.68
C ARG A 202 3.28 7.21 -4.16
N SER A 203 3.68 6.10 -3.52
CA SER A 203 4.79 5.26 -3.99
C SER A 203 4.32 3.97 -4.65
N VAL A 204 3.22 3.40 -4.16
CA VAL A 204 2.64 2.18 -4.72
C VAL A 204 1.16 2.10 -4.35
N ASN A 205 0.34 1.54 -5.24
CA ASN A 205 -1.02 1.16 -4.88
C ASN A 205 -0.98 -0.01 -3.89
N TYR A 206 -0.83 0.29 -2.60
CA TYR A 206 -0.84 -0.72 -1.55
C TYR A 206 -2.25 -1.05 -1.09
N ILE A 207 -3.23 -0.19 -1.41
CA ILE A 207 -4.63 -0.43 -1.09
C ILE A 207 -5.13 -1.55 -2.00
N THR A 208 -5.16 -1.33 -3.31
CA THR A 208 -5.66 -2.28 -4.33
C THR A 208 -6.99 -2.93 -3.93
N HIS A 209 -6.94 -4.06 -3.22
CA HIS A 209 -8.09 -4.82 -2.72
C HIS A 209 -8.19 -4.77 -1.18
N PHE A 210 -9.17 -5.38 -0.55
CA PHE A 210 -10.56 -5.16 -0.89
C PHE A 210 -10.94 -3.71 -0.57
N ALA A 211 -11.29 -2.91 -1.57
CA ALA A 211 -11.68 -1.50 -1.37
C ALA A 211 -13.21 -1.36 -1.26
N VAL A 212 -13.67 -0.70 -0.19
CA VAL A 212 -15.08 -0.37 0.04
C VAL A 212 -15.23 1.12 0.26
N ILE A 213 -16.01 1.79 -0.60
CA ILE A 213 -16.10 3.24 -0.68
C ILE A 213 -17.57 3.67 -0.58
N GLN A 214 -17.84 4.77 0.11
CA GLN A 214 -19.18 5.34 0.17
C GLN A 214 -19.66 5.69 -1.25
N ARG A 215 -20.83 5.17 -1.64
CA ARG A 215 -21.36 5.32 -3.01
C ARG A 215 -21.50 6.78 -3.42
N LYS A 216 -21.97 7.64 -2.50
CA LYS A 216 -22.12 9.08 -2.75
C LYS A 216 -20.81 9.72 -3.20
N LEU A 217 -19.69 9.36 -2.55
CA LEU A 217 -18.37 9.86 -2.89
C LEU A 217 -17.94 9.42 -4.30
N LEU A 218 -18.21 8.18 -4.68
CA LEU A 218 -17.91 7.68 -6.02
C LEU A 218 -18.71 8.42 -7.10
N LEU A 219 -19.98 8.74 -6.84
CA LEU A 219 -20.81 9.50 -7.77
C LEU A 219 -20.34 10.95 -7.92
N GLU A 220 -19.94 11.60 -6.83
CA GLU A 220 -19.37 12.97 -6.84
C GLU A 220 -18.05 13.04 -7.59
N LEU A 221 -17.28 11.95 -7.60
CA LEU A 221 -16.01 11.82 -8.31
C LEU A 221 -16.16 11.18 -9.70
N GLU A 222 -17.38 10.88 -10.16
CA GLU A 222 -17.64 10.22 -11.44
C GLU A 222 -16.98 8.83 -11.61
N GLY A 223 -16.65 8.16 -10.50
CA GLY A 223 -16.05 6.82 -10.50
C GLY A 223 -14.61 6.79 -11.03
N GLU A 224 -14.21 5.67 -11.63
CA GLU A 224 -12.89 5.45 -12.24
C GLU A 224 -12.74 6.23 -13.56
N ASP A 225 -11.57 6.78 -13.86
CA ASP A 225 -11.31 7.40 -15.17
C ASP A 225 -10.60 6.41 -16.13
N GLY A 226 -11.24 6.15 -17.28
CA GLY A 226 -10.73 5.26 -18.33
C GLY A 226 -9.41 5.71 -18.97
N ASN A 227 -9.02 6.98 -18.83
CA ASN A 227 -7.70 7.48 -19.23
C ASN A 227 -6.55 6.82 -18.45
N TYR A 228 -6.86 6.19 -17.31
CA TYR A 228 -5.90 5.52 -16.44
C TYR A 228 -6.09 4.00 -16.42
N ASN A 229 -6.80 3.41 -17.40
CA ASN A 229 -6.94 1.94 -17.50
C ASN A 229 -5.58 1.23 -17.33
N GLY A 230 -5.50 0.33 -16.34
CA GLY A 230 -4.27 -0.30 -15.86
C GLY A 230 -3.81 0.20 -14.48
N ALA A 231 -4.24 1.40 -14.08
CA ALA A 231 -4.01 2.04 -12.79
C ALA A 231 -5.23 2.86 -12.32
N GLN A 232 -6.42 2.55 -12.87
CA GLN A 232 -7.64 3.35 -12.69
C GLN A 232 -8.14 3.35 -11.23
N ASP A 233 -7.91 2.24 -10.53
CA ASP A 233 -8.18 2.09 -9.11
C ASP A 233 -7.24 2.97 -8.28
N TRP A 234 -5.95 2.96 -8.61
CA TRP A 234 -4.95 3.78 -7.93
C TRP A 234 -5.24 5.27 -8.12
N GLU A 235 -5.56 5.68 -9.34
CA GLU A 235 -5.95 7.06 -9.65
C GLU A 235 -7.19 7.50 -8.83
N LEU A 236 -8.22 6.65 -8.80
CA LEU A 236 -9.42 6.92 -8.00
C LEU A 236 -9.08 7.06 -6.51
N PHE A 237 -8.21 6.19 -5.97
CA PHE A 237 -7.80 6.27 -4.57
C PHE A 237 -6.99 7.54 -4.28
N LEU A 238 -6.13 7.99 -5.20
CA LEU A 238 -5.41 9.27 -5.07
C LEU A 238 -6.39 10.46 -5.04
N ARG A 239 -7.42 10.47 -5.91
CA ARG A 239 -8.46 11.51 -5.91
C ARG A 239 -9.31 11.49 -4.64
N ILE A 240 -9.76 10.32 -4.20
CA ILE A 240 -10.53 10.16 -2.95
C ILE A 240 -9.75 10.68 -1.76
N THR A 241 -8.51 10.21 -1.60
CA THR A 241 -7.68 10.52 -0.42
C THR A 241 -7.18 11.96 -0.39
N ARG A 242 -7.28 12.69 -1.51
CA ARG A 242 -7.04 14.15 -1.56
C ARG A 242 -8.13 14.95 -0.86
N ILE A 243 -9.37 14.46 -0.86
CA ILE A 243 -10.53 15.19 -0.31
C ILE A 243 -11.01 14.66 1.04
N LEU A 244 -10.57 13.45 1.43
CA LEU A 244 -10.90 12.86 2.72
C LEU A 244 -9.92 13.29 3.81
N GLN A 245 -10.46 13.46 5.03
CA GLN A 245 -9.64 13.54 6.23
C GLN A 245 -9.16 12.14 6.65
N PRO A 246 -8.00 12.01 7.33
CA PRO A 246 -7.47 10.71 7.73
C PRO A 246 -8.45 9.82 8.50
N GLN A 247 -9.30 10.40 9.35
CA GLN A 247 -10.28 9.65 10.15
C GLN A 247 -11.43 9.07 9.32
N GLN A 248 -11.59 9.52 8.08
CA GLN A 248 -12.60 9.01 7.13
C GLN A 248 -12.07 7.83 6.31
N ILE A 249 -10.80 7.47 6.47
CA ILE A 249 -10.13 6.35 5.80
C ILE A 249 -9.79 5.31 6.87
N ALA A 250 -10.29 4.10 6.71
CA ALA A 250 -10.09 3.04 7.69
C ALA A 250 -9.46 1.78 7.08
N HIS A 251 -8.58 1.18 7.86
CA HIS A 251 -8.03 -0.13 7.59
C HIS A 251 -8.71 -1.17 8.48
N VAL A 252 -9.10 -2.30 7.90
CA VAL A 252 -9.47 -3.52 8.61
C VAL A 252 -8.29 -4.49 8.49
N SER A 253 -7.51 -4.62 9.57
CA SER A 253 -6.27 -5.42 9.64
C SER A 253 -6.55 -6.93 9.72
N GLN A 254 -7.27 -7.41 8.72
CA GLN A 254 -7.75 -8.76 8.54
C GLN A 254 -7.68 -9.13 7.07
N ILE A 255 -7.26 -10.36 6.78
CA ILE A 255 -7.23 -10.88 5.41
C ILE A 255 -8.64 -11.22 5.01
N LEU A 256 -9.25 -10.35 4.21
CA LEU A 256 -10.64 -10.46 3.79
C LEU A 256 -10.80 -10.64 2.27
N TYR A 257 -9.68 -10.64 1.55
CA TYR A 257 -9.61 -10.77 0.10
C TYR A 257 -8.60 -11.83 -0.33
N TYR A 258 -9.02 -12.72 -1.22
CA TYR A 258 -8.18 -13.76 -1.80
C TYR A 258 -7.92 -13.45 -3.27
N TRP A 259 -6.73 -12.91 -3.54
CA TRP A 259 -6.31 -12.46 -4.87
C TRP A 259 -5.76 -13.63 -5.70
N ARG A 260 -6.49 -14.03 -6.74
CA ARG A 260 -6.15 -15.17 -7.58
C ARG A 260 -5.02 -14.86 -8.55
N VAL A 261 -4.07 -15.78 -8.61
CA VAL A 261 -2.91 -15.71 -9.50
C VAL A 261 -2.97 -16.83 -10.53
N HIS A 262 -3.30 -16.47 -11.78
CA HIS A 262 -3.29 -17.34 -12.96
C HIS A 262 -2.58 -16.66 -14.14
N LYS A 263 -2.38 -17.39 -15.26
CA LYS A 263 -1.62 -16.91 -16.43
C LYS A 263 -2.10 -15.58 -17.04
N ASN A 264 -3.40 -15.29 -16.91
CA ASN A 264 -4.02 -14.07 -17.43
C ASN A 264 -4.17 -12.96 -16.37
N SER A 265 -3.82 -13.24 -15.10
CA SER A 265 -3.92 -12.28 -14.00
C SER A 265 -2.78 -11.27 -14.04
N THR A 266 -3.07 -10.02 -13.69
CA THR A 266 -2.09 -8.92 -13.54
C THR A 266 -1.05 -9.22 -12.46
N ALA A 267 -1.35 -10.13 -11.52
CA ALA A 267 -0.45 -10.56 -10.44
C ALA A 267 0.87 -11.20 -10.95
N GLN A 268 0.90 -11.73 -12.18
CA GLN A 268 2.10 -12.37 -12.72
C GLN A 268 3.21 -11.38 -13.11
N GLY A 269 2.92 -10.09 -13.34
CA GLY A 269 3.96 -9.05 -13.35
C GLY A 269 3.67 -7.75 -14.10
N LEU A 270 4.13 -6.64 -13.49
CA LEU A 270 4.07 -5.28 -14.04
C LEU A 270 4.89 -5.09 -15.33
N ASP A 271 6.00 -5.83 -15.49
CA ASP A 271 6.84 -5.76 -16.70
C ASP A 271 6.17 -6.32 -17.97
N ALA A 272 4.97 -6.92 -17.86
CA ALA A 272 4.26 -7.52 -18.99
C ALA A 272 3.44 -6.53 -19.83
N LYS A 273 3.22 -5.30 -19.34
CA LYS A 273 2.27 -4.34 -19.93
C LYS A 273 2.76 -2.87 -19.79
N PRO A 274 3.52 -2.35 -20.76
CA PRO A 274 4.06 -0.97 -20.70
C PRO A 274 3.02 0.11 -20.42
N TYR A 275 1.80 -0.02 -20.98
CA TYR A 275 0.72 0.94 -20.77
C TYR A 275 0.32 1.12 -19.30
N VAL A 276 0.51 0.09 -18.46
CA VAL A 276 0.20 0.16 -17.02
C VAL A 276 1.16 1.13 -16.33
N ILE A 277 2.44 1.08 -16.68
CA ILE A 277 3.46 1.98 -16.12
C ILE A 277 3.14 3.43 -16.53
N ASP A 278 2.78 3.65 -17.80
CA ASP A 278 2.43 4.97 -18.30
C ASP A 278 1.17 5.53 -17.59
N ALA A 279 0.19 4.67 -17.30
CA ALA A 279 -1.01 5.05 -16.55
C ALA A 279 -0.68 5.40 -15.09
N GLN A 280 0.19 4.63 -14.43
CA GLN A 280 0.67 4.92 -13.06
C GLN A 280 1.42 6.24 -13.00
N GLU A 281 2.34 6.47 -13.95
CA GLU A 281 3.11 7.73 -14.03
C GLU A 281 2.18 8.93 -14.20
N ARG A 282 1.19 8.80 -15.09
CA ARG A 282 0.18 9.84 -15.33
C ARG A 282 -0.62 10.13 -14.07
N ALA A 283 -1.16 9.10 -13.41
CA ALA A 283 -1.95 9.25 -12.19
C ALA A 283 -1.17 9.99 -11.09
N LEU A 284 0.10 9.66 -10.90
CA LEU A 284 0.95 10.31 -9.90
C LEU A 284 1.30 11.75 -10.29
N ASN A 285 1.62 12.01 -11.57
CA ASN A 285 1.89 13.37 -12.05
C ASN A 285 0.66 14.27 -11.91
N ASP A 286 -0.53 13.75 -12.20
CA ASP A 286 -1.78 14.48 -12.04
C ASP A 286 -2.13 14.69 -10.56
N ASP A 287 -1.84 13.73 -9.66
CA ASP A 287 -2.00 13.89 -8.20
C ASP A 287 -1.09 14.98 -7.64
N ILE A 288 0.20 15.00 -7.99
CA ILE A 288 1.12 16.05 -7.49
C ILE A 288 0.72 17.44 -8.02
N LYS A 289 0.32 17.54 -9.28
CA LYS A 289 -0.15 18.80 -9.90
C LYS A 289 -1.42 19.29 -9.20
N SER A 290 -2.35 18.37 -8.98
CA SER A 290 -3.61 18.57 -8.26
C SER A 290 -3.41 19.05 -6.82
N ARG A 291 -2.38 18.54 -6.13
CA ARG A 291 -2.03 18.95 -4.77
C ARG A 291 -1.11 20.17 -4.73
N GLN A 292 -0.71 20.71 -5.88
CA GLN A 292 0.25 21.81 -6.01
C GLN A 292 1.59 21.51 -5.32
N VAL A 293 2.02 20.25 -5.39
CA VAL A 293 3.27 19.79 -4.79
C VAL A 293 4.41 19.94 -5.80
N GLN A 294 5.46 20.64 -5.39
CA GLN A 294 6.71 20.76 -6.16
C GLN A 294 7.55 19.49 -5.99
N ALA A 295 7.26 18.48 -6.80
CA ALA A 295 8.00 17.23 -6.82
C ALA A 295 8.08 16.67 -8.25
N GLN A 296 9.05 15.80 -8.48
CA GLN A 296 9.17 14.98 -9.68
C GLN A 296 8.76 13.54 -9.36
N VAL A 297 7.90 12.95 -10.19
CA VAL A 297 7.61 11.51 -10.14
C VAL A 297 8.78 10.77 -10.79
N VAL A 298 9.42 9.89 -10.02
CA VAL A 298 10.58 9.11 -10.47
C VAL A 298 10.29 7.64 -10.23
N ARG A 299 10.52 6.82 -11.27
CA ARG A 299 10.38 5.38 -11.14
C ARG A 299 11.59 4.78 -10.42
N ASP A 300 11.33 3.89 -9.47
CA ASP A 300 12.37 3.18 -8.75
C ASP A 300 13.09 2.18 -9.67
N SER A 301 14.38 2.41 -9.91
CA SER A 301 15.21 1.57 -10.79
C SER A 301 15.61 0.23 -10.17
N ILE A 302 15.49 0.08 -8.85
CA ILE A 302 15.88 -1.11 -8.09
C ILE A 302 14.70 -2.09 -8.05
N TYR A 303 13.49 -1.61 -7.75
CA TYR A 303 12.31 -2.44 -7.52
C TYR A 303 11.33 -2.47 -8.71
N GLY A 304 11.41 -1.53 -9.66
CA GLY A 304 10.68 -1.53 -10.94
C GLY A 304 9.16 -1.36 -10.87
N ALA A 305 8.56 -1.66 -9.73
CA ALA A 305 7.12 -1.61 -9.46
C ALA A 305 6.71 -0.43 -8.55
N GLN A 306 7.68 0.39 -8.14
CA GLN A 306 7.49 1.46 -7.16
C GLN A 306 7.86 2.80 -7.78
N TRP A 307 7.18 3.82 -7.27
CA TRP A 307 7.36 5.20 -7.63
C TRP A 307 7.85 5.99 -6.43
N ARG A 308 8.50 7.09 -6.73
CA ARG A 308 9.06 8.00 -5.75
C ARG A 308 8.70 9.41 -6.13
N LEU A 309 8.34 10.22 -5.13
CA LEU A 309 8.25 11.66 -5.28
C LEU A 309 9.57 12.30 -4.85
N LYS A 310 10.27 12.93 -5.79
CA LYS A 310 11.47 13.71 -5.52
C LYS A 310 11.09 15.18 -5.36
N TYR A 311 10.91 15.61 -4.12
CA TYR A 311 10.55 16.99 -3.79
C TYR A 311 11.71 17.95 -4.10
N SER A 312 11.37 19.14 -4.58
CA SER A 312 12.34 20.19 -4.85
C SER A 312 12.96 20.71 -3.55
N THR A 313 14.28 20.81 -3.50
CA THR A 313 15.01 21.53 -2.46
C THR A 313 15.50 22.88 -2.99
N PRO A 314 15.51 23.93 -2.15
CA PRO A 314 16.29 25.12 -2.43
C PRO A 314 17.76 24.77 -2.73
N GLN A 315 18.39 25.52 -3.64
CA GLN A 315 19.82 25.40 -3.88
C GLN A 315 20.60 25.97 -2.68
N HIS A 316 21.74 25.36 -2.36
CA HIS A 316 22.70 25.85 -1.35
C HIS A 316 22.21 25.87 0.11
N LEU A 317 21.46 24.85 0.53
CA LEU A 317 21.15 24.67 1.95
C LEU A 317 22.41 24.32 2.74
N THR A 318 22.59 24.99 3.87
CA THR A 318 23.62 24.68 4.86
C THR A 318 23.10 23.62 5.81
N ILE A 319 23.96 22.66 6.16
CA ILE A 319 23.57 21.54 7.01
C ILE A 319 24.60 21.39 8.13
N LYS A 320 24.09 21.18 9.36
CA LYS A 320 24.95 20.92 10.52
C LYS A 320 24.49 19.70 11.29
N ASN A 321 25.46 18.88 11.70
CA ASN A 321 25.25 17.84 12.69
C ASN A 321 25.34 18.39 14.13
N VAL A 322 24.40 17.97 14.97
CA VAL A 322 24.35 18.25 16.41
C VAL A 322 24.13 16.93 17.14
N LEU A 323 24.98 16.60 18.12
CA LEU A 323 24.79 15.39 18.90
C LEU A 323 23.59 15.52 19.84
N PHE A 324 22.82 14.45 19.99
CA PHE A 324 21.78 14.38 21.02
C PHE A 324 22.40 14.58 22.41
N SER A 325 21.73 15.37 23.26
CA SER A 325 22.20 15.68 24.60
C SER A 325 21.04 16.06 25.52
N GLU A 326 20.92 15.37 26.66
CA GLU A 326 19.93 15.69 27.68
C GLU A 326 20.20 17.02 28.40
N SER A 327 21.44 17.52 28.36
CA SER A 327 21.83 18.78 28.98
C SER A 327 21.65 20.01 28.07
N THR A 328 21.48 19.79 26.76
CA THR A 328 21.32 20.87 25.77
C THR A 328 19.84 21.06 25.43
N THR A 329 19.42 22.31 25.25
CA THR A 329 18.04 22.65 24.87
C THR A 329 17.92 23.08 23.41
N VAL A 330 16.70 23.08 22.88
CA VAL A 330 16.41 23.63 21.55
C VAL A 330 16.80 25.10 21.45
N GLY A 331 16.58 25.88 22.50
CA GLY A 331 16.98 27.28 22.57
C GLY A 331 18.48 27.48 22.46
N ASP A 332 19.28 26.58 23.02
CA ASP A 332 20.74 26.60 22.87
C ASP A 332 21.15 26.33 21.43
N VAL A 333 20.58 25.29 20.81
CA VAL A 333 20.88 24.95 19.41
C VAL A 333 20.50 26.06 18.45
N ILE A 334 19.32 26.67 18.61
CA ILE A 334 18.88 27.77 17.73
C ILE A 334 19.77 29.00 17.84
N ARG A 335 20.31 29.26 19.04
CA ARG A 335 21.24 30.37 19.30
C ARG A 335 22.61 30.10 18.69
N ASP A 336 23.11 28.88 18.83
CA ASP A 336 24.50 28.55 18.52
C ASP A 336 24.69 28.04 17.07
N GLU A 337 23.61 27.61 16.40
CA GLU A 337 23.65 27.08 15.03
C GLU A 337 22.71 27.81 14.06
N THR A 338 23.24 28.16 12.89
CA THR A 338 22.55 28.95 11.86
C THR A 338 22.20 28.15 10.62
N ALA A 339 22.60 26.88 10.53
CA ALA A 339 22.33 26.01 9.39
C ALA A 339 20.83 25.88 9.09
N ASP A 340 20.49 25.78 7.80
CA ASP A 340 19.10 25.63 7.33
C ASP A 340 18.50 24.30 7.80
N ILE A 341 19.32 23.24 7.79
CA ILE A 341 18.95 21.90 8.26
C ILE A 341 19.88 21.47 9.38
N ILE A 342 19.28 21.02 10.47
CA ILE A 342 19.97 20.50 11.64
C ILE A 342 19.74 18.99 11.70
N VAL A 343 20.84 18.24 11.71
CA VAL A 343 20.88 16.78 11.80
C VAL A 343 21.20 16.41 13.24
N PHE A 344 20.23 15.84 13.95
CA PHE A 344 20.45 15.33 15.29
C PHE A 344 20.76 13.84 15.25
N SER A 345 21.83 13.40 15.92
CA SER A 345 22.25 12.00 15.95
C SER A 345 23.03 11.64 17.22
N GLU A 346 23.22 10.35 17.49
CA GLU A 346 24.06 9.88 18.61
C GLU A 346 25.56 9.98 18.30
N THR A 347 25.94 9.80 17.03
CA THR A 347 27.30 9.94 16.52
C THR A 347 27.36 10.94 15.37
N MET A 348 28.56 11.38 15.01
CA MET A 348 28.73 12.30 13.87
C MET A 348 28.41 11.57 12.55
N ILE A 349 27.59 12.20 11.71
CA ILE A 349 27.27 11.70 10.36
C ILE A 349 28.27 12.27 9.34
N LYS A 350 28.78 11.44 8.43
CA LYS A 350 29.65 11.86 7.31
C LYS A 350 28.86 12.18 6.04
N ASP A 351 29.46 13.00 5.18
CA ASP A 351 28.96 13.32 3.82
C ASP A 351 27.53 13.92 3.79
N ILE A 352 27.19 14.74 4.80
CA ILE A 352 25.84 15.26 4.99
C ILE A 352 25.34 16.13 3.81
N ASP A 353 26.26 16.74 3.07
CA ASP A 353 25.93 17.64 1.94
C ASP A 353 25.50 16.90 0.66
N ASN A 354 25.61 15.57 0.60
CA ASN A 354 25.36 14.77 -0.61
C ASN A 354 23.96 14.13 -0.67
N TYR A 355 23.04 14.56 0.19
CA TYR A 355 21.68 14.02 0.18
C TYR A 355 20.83 14.74 -0.86
N SER A 356 20.90 14.27 -2.11
CA SER A 356 20.12 14.79 -3.26
C SER A 356 18.59 14.69 -3.10
N ASP A 357 18.15 14.21 -1.94
CA ASP A 357 16.84 13.66 -1.61
C ASP A 357 16.25 14.28 -0.33
N MET A 358 16.83 15.40 0.14
CA MET A 358 16.36 16.12 1.33
C MET A 358 15.07 16.90 1.12
N GLY A 359 14.45 16.85 -0.07
CA GLY A 359 13.22 17.61 -0.35
C GLY A 359 12.09 17.29 0.60
N ASP A 360 12.04 16.07 1.13
CA ASP A 360 11.06 15.69 2.15
C ASP A 360 11.20 16.50 3.44
N VAL A 361 12.41 16.96 3.80
CA VAL A 361 12.67 17.80 4.98
C VAL A 361 11.98 19.16 4.84
N MET A 362 11.78 19.64 3.60
CA MET A 362 11.16 20.93 3.30
C MET A 362 9.64 20.89 3.18
N ARG A 363 9.02 19.71 3.25
CA ARG A 363 7.56 19.60 3.19
C ARG A 363 6.91 20.24 4.41
N LEU A 364 5.86 21.03 4.20
CA LEU A 364 5.16 21.75 5.27
C LEU A 364 4.59 20.82 6.36
N ASP A 365 4.15 19.62 5.99
CA ASP A 365 3.56 18.65 6.91
C ASP A 365 4.56 17.76 7.66
N ILE A 366 5.86 17.86 7.32
CA ILE A 366 6.92 17.01 7.87
C ILE A 366 7.81 17.81 8.82
N GLY A 367 7.82 17.45 10.10
CA GLY A 367 8.66 18.06 11.13
C GLY A 367 10.07 17.51 11.18
N ALA A 368 10.20 16.21 10.94
CA ALA A 368 11.48 15.52 10.95
C ALA A 368 11.49 14.41 9.89
N VAL A 369 12.63 14.26 9.21
CA VAL A 369 12.88 13.12 8.33
C VAL A 369 13.89 12.20 9.00
N VAL A 370 13.55 10.91 9.03
CA VAL A 370 14.44 9.84 9.48
C VAL A 370 15.02 9.20 8.22
N PRO A 371 16.32 9.35 7.94
CA PRO A 371 16.95 8.63 6.87
C PRO A 371 16.94 7.13 7.18
N SER A 372 17.13 6.31 6.16
CA SER A 372 17.71 4.99 6.37
C SER A 372 19.13 5.18 6.92
N VAL A 373 19.30 5.05 8.24
CA VAL A 373 20.62 4.68 8.78
C VAL A 373 21.00 3.35 8.11
N ALA A 374 22.28 3.11 7.84
CA ALA A 374 22.76 1.85 7.26
C ALA A 374 22.59 0.63 8.19
N ASP A 375 21.49 0.60 8.95
CA ASP A 375 20.97 -0.49 9.75
C ASP A 375 20.26 -1.56 8.88
N GLU A 376 20.34 -1.42 7.56
CA GLU A 376 20.10 -2.56 6.67
C GLU A 376 21.02 -3.71 7.07
N ASN A 377 22.22 -3.42 7.58
CA ASN A 377 23.10 -4.42 8.20
C ASN A 377 22.49 -5.10 9.41
N ARG A 378 21.67 -4.45 10.25
CA ARG A 378 21.04 -5.10 11.41
C ARG A 378 19.78 -5.86 11.05
N VAL A 379 19.03 -5.42 10.04
CA VAL A 379 17.99 -6.25 9.40
C VAL A 379 18.61 -7.48 8.71
N ILE A 380 19.75 -7.28 8.03
CA ILE A 380 20.56 -8.34 7.41
C ILE A 380 21.21 -9.21 8.48
N GLU A 381 21.71 -8.70 9.59
CA GLU A 381 22.31 -9.45 10.70
C GLU A 381 21.24 -10.23 11.43
N ASN A 382 20.04 -9.66 11.63
CA ASN A 382 18.90 -10.43 12.12
C ASN A 382 18.55 -11.56 11.15
N LEU A 383 18.62 -11.34 9.83
CA LEU A 383 18.44 -12.41 8.84
C LEU A 383 19.63 -13.38 8.78
N THR A 384 20.86 -12.91 8.98
CA THR A 384 22.12 -13.67 8.88
C THR A 384 22.40 -14.44 10.18
N SER A 385 21.82 -14.01 11.29
CA SER A 385 21.74 -14.76 12.55
C SER A 385 20.85 -16.00 12.43
N ILE A 386 20.04 -16.06 11.36
CA ILE A 386 19.11 -17.14 11.06
C ILE A 386 19.53 -17.89 9.77
N LEU A 387 20.32 -17.27 8.88
CA LEU A 387 20.62 -17.75 7.51
C LEU A 387 22.06 -17.47 7.10
N ASP A 388 22.63 -18.30 6.23
CA ASP A 388 23.96 -18.04 5.69
C ASP A 388 24.04 -16.70 4.93
N LYS A 389 25.11 -15.93 5.14
CA LYS A 389 25.32 -14.61 4.55
C LYS A 389 25.18 -14.60 3.02
N LYS A 390 25.69 -15.63 2.32
CA LYS A 390 25.59 -15.74 0.85
C LYS A 390 24.16 -16.00 0.41
N ILE A 391 23.36 -16.69 1.24
CA ILE A 391 21.94 -16.91 1.01
C ILE A 391 21.16 -15.60 1.18
N VAL A 392 21.44 -14.81 2.23
CA VAL A 392 20.82 -13.50 2.44
C VAL A 392 21.12 -12.55 1.26
N GLU A 393 22.36 -12.48 0.80
CA GLU A 393 22.77 -11.68 -0.37
C GLU A 393 22.10 -12.18 -1.67
N CYS A 394 21.91 -13.49 -1.82
CA CYS A 394 21.21 -14.09 -2.95
C CYS A 394 19.70 -13.78 -2.92
N ILE A 395 19.06 -13.87 -1.75
CA ILE A 395 17.65 -13.50 -1.54
C ILE A 395 17.45 -12.02 -1.84
N GLN A 396 18.34 -11.14 -1.39
CA GLN A 396 18.29 -9.72 -1.72
C GLN A 396 18.38 -9.47 -3.23
N THR A 397 19.22 -10.24 -3.92
CA THR A 397 19.42 -10.12 -5.37
C THR A 397 18.26 -10.70 -6.18
N LEU A 398 17.64 -11.78 -5.71
CA LEU A 398 16.56 -12.52 -6.39
C LEU A 398 15.16 -12.02 -6.03
N SER A 399 14.99 -11.39 -4.87
CA SER A 399 13.73 -10.81 -4.42
C SER A 399 13.47 -9.49 -5.14
N ARG A 400 13.15 -9.58 -6.44
CA ARG A 400 12.64 -8.45 -7.24
C ARG A 400 11.29 -7.92 -6.76
N ARG A 401 10.62 -8.64 -5.86
CA ARG A 401 9.25 -8.35 -5.42
C ARG A 401 9.07 -8.51 -3.92
N SER A 402 10.03 -8.03 -3.14
CA SER A 402 9.74 -7.76 -1.73
C SER A 402 9.01 -6.43 -1.62
N PHE A 403 7.75 -6.40 -2.11
CA PHE A 403 6.74 -5.42 -1.68
C PHE A 403 6.86 -5.21 -0.15
N THR A 404 7.16 -6.30 0.56
CA THR A 404 7.42 -6.45 1.99
C THR A 404 8.68 -5.75 2.56
N LYS A 405 9.71 -5.38 1.78
CA LYS A 405 11.01 -4.90 2.34
C LYS A 405 10.90 -3.49 2.91
N HIS A 406 10.20 -2.61 2.21
CA HIS A 406 9.94 -1.24 2.68
C HIS A 406 8.69 -1.13 3.55
N ILE A 407 7.65 -1.92 3.28
CA ILE A 407 6.38 -1.89 4.04
C ILE A 407 6.58 -2.08 5.54
N TYR A 408 7.46 -3.00 5.93
CA TYR A 408 7.76 -3.24 7.35
C TYR A 408 8.53 -2.08 8.01
N LEU A 409 9.27 -1.29 7.24
CA LEU A 409 10.04 -0.15 7.75
C LEU A 409 9.17 1.12 7.75
N THR A 410 8.50 1.47 6.66
CA THR A 410 7.61 2.66 6.60
C THR A 410 6.41 2.56 7.56
N ALA A 411 5.88 1.35 7.83
CA ALA A 411 4.77 1.17 8.76
C ALA A 411 5.18 1.30 10.25
N ARG A 412 6.44 0.98 10.60
CA ARG A 412 6.92 1.06 11.99
C ARG A 412 7.35 2.46 12.41
N TYR A 413 7.91 3.26 11.49
CA TYR A 413 8.48 4.57 11.84
C TYR A 413 7.47 5.72 11.84
N ASN A 414 6.32 5.56 11.17
CA ASN A 414 5.27 6.59 11.14
C ASN A 414 4.37 6.57 12.41
N LEU A 415 4.71 5.78 13.43
CA LEU A 415 3.92 5.56 14.64
C LEU A 415 4.74 5.82 15.92
N GLY A 416 5.14 7.08 16.12
CA GLY A 416 5.14 7.78 17.42
C GLY A 416 5.82 7.19 18.68
N ALA A 417 6.65 6.14 18.62
CA ALA A 417 7.27 5.58 19.83
C ALA A 417 8.53 4.73 19.58
N ILE A 418 9.49 5.25 18.79
CA ILE A 418 10.80 4.61 18.63
C ILE A 418 11.85 5.69 18.91
N ASP A 419 12.89 5.38 19.69
CA ASP A 419 14.07 6.23 19.74
C ASP A 419 14.73 6.22 18.35
N LEU A 420 14.66 7.36 17.67
CA LEU A 420 15.15 7.52 16.31
C LEU A 420 16.64 7.90 16.38
N PRO A 421 17.54 7.11 15.79
CA PRO A 421 18.99 7.33 15.91
C PRO A 421 19.46 8.59 15.19
N VAL A 422 18.71 9.04 14.19
CA VAL A 422 19.02 10.24 13.40
C VAL A 422 17.75 10.99 13.01
N LEU A 423 17.73 12.32 13.18
CA LEU A 423 16.64 13.22 12.78
C LEU A 423 17.18 14.36 11.91
N PHE A 424 16.59 14.57 10.74
CA PHE A 424 16.82 15.74 9.90
C PHE A 424 15.66 16.72 10.09
N ILE A 425 15.96 17.93 10.60
CA ILE A 425 14.95 18.93 10.95
C ILE A 425 15.30 20.26 10.29
N GLU A 426 14.34 20.88 9.61
CA GLU A 426 14.47 22.26 9.13
C GLU A 426 14.49 23.22 10.33
N ARG A 427 15.46 24.14 10.38
CA ARG A 427 15.64 25.06 11.51
C ARG A 427 14.38 25.86 11.85
N ASN A 428 13.59 26.26 10.86
CA ASN A 428 12.33 26.98 11.08
C ASN A 428 11.29 26.14 11.84
N LYS A 429 11.25 24.83 11.58
CA LYS A 429 10.36 23.90 12.28
C LYS A 429 10.85 23.63 13.69
N LEU A 430 12.17 23.53 13.87
CA LEU A 430 12.78 23.49 15.20
C LEU A 430 12.47 24.76 16.02
N ALA A 431 12.47 25.93 15.37
CA ALA A 431 12.12 27.20 16.02
C ALA A 431 10.63 27.32 16.40
N SER A 432 9.77 26.42 15.92
CA SER A 432 8.34 26.42 16.25
C SER A 432 8.00 25.71 17.57
N ILE A 433 8.94 24.95 18.13
CA ILE A 433 8.76 24.20 19.39
C ILE A 433 9.36 24.96 20.59
N ASP A 434 9.00 24.54 21.81
CA ASP A 434 9.45 25.21 23.04
C ASP A 434 10.99 25.15 23.16
N GLY A 435 11.62 26.31 23.35
CA GLY A 435 13.07 26.45 23.50
C GLY A 435 13.64 25.68 24.70
N LEU A 436 12.83 25.38 25.72
CA LEU A 436 13.26 24.56 26.87
C LEU A 436 13.27 23.05 26.58
N THR A 437 12.76 22.61 25.43
CA THR A 437 12.75 21.20 25.04
C THR A 437 14.19 20.68 24.96
N ARG A 438 14.50 19.56 25.61
CA ARG A 438 15.82 18.92 25.51
C ARG A 438 16.00 18.26 24.14
N ILE A 439 17.20 18.33 23.58
CA ILE A 439 17.51 17.75 22.26
C ILE A 439 17.77 16.24 22.35
N THR A 440 16.73 15.49 22.70
CA THR A 440 16.71 14.03 22.58
C THR A 440 15.78 13.64 21.45
N SER A 441 16.02 12.48 20.85
CA SER A 441 15.18 11.95 19.77
C SER A 441 13.69 11.95 20.15
N ARG A 442 13.36 11.32 21.28
CA ARG A 442 12.00 11.22 21.81
C ARG A 442 11.33 12.57 22.05
N LEU A 443 12.02 13.53 22.68
CA LEU A 443 11.42 14.81 23.03
C LEU A 443 11.23 15.72 21.82
N LEU A 444 12.17 15.72 20.87
CA LEU A 444 12.04 16.48 19.63
C LEU A 444 10.88 15.93 18.78
N THR A 445 10.81 14.61 18.58
CA THR A 445 9.71 13.99 17.85
C THR A 445 8.37 14.30 18.50
N LYS A 446 8.27 14.18 19.83
CA LYS A 446 7.04 14.53 20.55
C LYS A 446 6.67 16.00 20.35
N ALA A 447 7.61 16.92 20.52
CA ALA A 447 7.35 18.36 20.41
C ALA A 447 6.89 18.76 19.00
N LEU A 448 7.48 18.16 17.96
CA LEU A 448 7.05 18.37 16.57
C LEU A 448 5.64 17.82 16.33
N CYS A 449 5.33 16.62 16.81
CA CYS A 449 3.99 16.03 16.74
C CYS A 449 2.94 16.87 17.49
N ASP A 450 3.29 17.44 18.64
CA ASP A 450 2.43 18.33 19.41
C ASP A 450 2.12 19.65 18.64
N LYS A 451 2.92 20.00 17.62
CA LYS A 451 2.66 21.08 16.66
C LYS A 451 1.91 20.63 15.40
N GLY A 452 1.47 19.38 15.34
CA GLY A 452 0.78 18.81 14.18
C GLY A 452 1.70 18.39 13.02
N LEU A 453 3.02 18.41 13.23
CA LEU A 453 4.00 17.98 12.23
C LEU A 453 4.23 16.46 12.32
N LYS A 454 4.51 15.82 11.19
CA LYS A 454 4.77 14.37 11.14
C LYS A 454 6.26 14.05 11.11
N THR A 455 6.61 12.88 11.61
CA THR A 455 7.91 12.28 11.34
C THR A 455 7.78 11.32 10.17
N LEU A 456 8.70 11.42 9.21
CA LEU A 456 8.70 10.60 8.00
C LEU A 456 9.97 9.76 7.91
N TYR A 457 9.83 8.45 7.77
CA TYR A 457 10.94 7.61 7.33
C TYR A 457 11.11 7.72 5.81
N ASN A 458 12.28 8.20 5.38
CA ASN A 458 12.64 8.31 3.97
C ASN A 458 13.66 7.23 3.61
N PRO A 459 13.24 6.13 2.94
CA PRO A 459 14.15 5.04 2.60
C PRO A 459 15.23 5.42 1.59
N TYR A 460 15.06 6.55 0.91
CA TYR A 460 15.96 6.98 -0.14
C TYR A 460 17.05 7.94 0.37
N MET A 461 16.91 8.48 1.58
CA MET A 461 17.93 9.28 2.24
C MET A 461 18.76 8.35 3.14
N THR A 462 20.08 8.31 2.98
CA THR A 462 20.94 7.32 3.67
C THR A 462 21.98 7.96 4.57
N ALA A 463 21.95 7.73 5.89
CA ALA A 463 22.96 8.28 6.81
C ALA A 463 24.10 7.27 7.09
N LYS A 464 25.34 7.77 7.13
CA LYS A 464 26.53 7.01 7.54
C LYS A 464 27.09 7.57 8.85
N GLU A 465 26.93 6.80 9.92
CA GLU A 465 27.49 7.08 11.24
C GLU A 465 28.98 6.74 11.30
N GLU A 466 29.74 7.46 12.13
CA GLU A 466 31.06 7.00 12.56
C GLU A 466 30.93 5.75 13.43
N GLN A 467 31.74 4.72 13.12
CA GLN A 467 31.82 3.47 13.88
C GLN A 467 32.62 3.65 15.17
#